data_AF-A0A0K2VG81-F1
#
_entry.id   AF-A0A0K2VG81-F1
#
_cell.length_a   1.000
_cell.length_b   1.000
_cell.length_c   1.000
_cell.angle_alpha   90.00
_cell.angle_beta   90.00
_cell.angle_gamma   90.00
#
_symmetry.space_group_name_H-M   'P 1'
#
loop_
_entity.id
_entity.type
_entity.pdbx_description
1 polymer ?
#
loop_
_entity_poly.entity_id
_entity_poly.type
_entity_poly.pdbx_seq_one_letter_code
_entity_poly.pdbx_strand_id
1 'polypeptide(L)'
;DTEGGLGNIERVVMRPPGHSGKAKRGHLCFDASFETGNLGRVDFITENEYDLFIRPDTCNPRCRFWFHFAVENVQKDQRIIFNIVNLNRSKNLFQDGLSPVVKSSSRPRWQRLPKENVYYYVSPEHSNAFVLSFAFAFDIEDGEHYSFALSYPYSYSRCMEVLHNLAKEKPGICQLESLTKTIQDRDLPCITITEEFIQNTEEDHTEQETNTPELPNKNSTTQTNSTSNEENSGEFKRVVIIMGRSHPGDSPVSFVIQGFLNFLVSDHQIAKELRQKIIFKILPMMNPDGVYLGNSRCNLLGADLNRCWSLASKHIPTINATKSLIMDFYKTLFWISMHLLI
;
A
#
# COMPACT_ATOMS: atom_id res chain seq x y z
N ASP A 1 21.60 -4.64 26.17
CA ASP A 1 20.46 -3.70 25.95
C ASP A 1 20.85 -2.59 24.97
N THR A 2 21.16 -2.98 23.74
CA THR A 2 21.81 -2.16 22.68
C THR A 2 20.95 -2.08 21.42
N GLU A 3 19.64 -2.24 21.54
CA GLU A 3 18.72 -1.89 20.46
C GLU A 3 18.51 -0.36 20.49
N GLY A 4 19.39 0.35 19.78
CA GLY A 4 19.23 1.78 19.52
C GLY A 4 17.84 2.07 18.94
N GLY A 5 17.25 3.17 19.42
CA GLY A 5 16.04 3.84 18.93
C GLY A 5 14.93 2.95 18.35
N LEU A 6 13.80 2.83 19.06
CA LEU A 6 12.59 2.13 18.56
C LEU A 6 11.94 2.80 17.31
N GLY A 7 12.55 3.85 16.75
CA GLY A 7 12.04 4.66 15.65
C GLY A 7 13.02 4.78 14.49
N ASN A 8 12.61 5.50 13.46
CA ASN A 8 13.51 5.83 12.36
C ASN A 8 14.53 6.87 12.81
N ILE A 9 15.71 6.83 12.19
CA ILE A 9 16.69 7.89 12.37
C ILE A 9 16.22 9.20 11.72
N GLU A 10 16.58 10.32 12.35
CA GLU A 10 16.31 11.66 11.86
C GLU A 10 17.64 12.42 11.74
N ARG A 11 18.01 12.75 10.50
CA ARG A 11 19.20 13.54 10.14
C ARG A 11 20.48 13.18 10.94
N VAL A 12 20.83 11.90 10.97
CA VAL A 12 22.02 11.39 11.67
C VAL A 12 23.26 11.58 10.80
N VAL A 13 24.13 12.49 11.21
CA VAL A 13 25.42 12.74 10.54
C VAL A 13 26.50 11.79 11.08
N MET A 14 27.01 10.92 10.22
CA MET A 14 28.09 10.00 10.55
C MET A 14 29.44 10.71 10.45
N ARG A 15 30.16 10.78 11.57
CA ARG A 15 31.49 11.39 11.67
C ARG A 15 32.50 10.29 11.92
N PRO A 16 33.61 10.24 11.16
CA PRO A 16 34.71 9.32 11.46
C PRO A 16 35.22 9.51 12.90
N PRO A 17 35.68 8.44 13.56
CA PRO A 17 36.30 8.54 14.89
C PRO A 17 37.40 9.61 14.94
N GLY A 18 37.46 10.36 16.04
CA GLY A 18 38.44 11.44 16.22
C GLY A 18 38.08 12.78 15.55
N HIS A 19 36.98 12.86 14.78
CA HIS A 19 36.49 14.12 14.24
C HIS A 19 35.46 14.77 15.18
N SER A 20 35.77 15.95 15.70
CA SER A 20 34.84 16.80 16.47
C SER A 20 34.47 18.07 15.70
N GLY A 21 33.32 18.66 16.04
CA GLY A 21 32.85 19.93 15.45
C GLY A 21 31.92 19.77 14.24
N LYS A 22 31.98 20.76 13.32
CA LYS A 22 31.10 20.83 12.14
C LYS A 22 31.34 19.63 11.23
N ALA A 23 30.26 19.09 10.66
CA ALA A 23 30.35 18.03 9.66
C ALA A 23 31.15 18.54 8.45
N LYS A 24 32.11 17.74 7.98
CA LYS A 24 32.80 17.99 6.72
C LYS A 24 31.95 17.42 5.57
N ARG A 25 32.18 17.89 4.34
CA ARG A 25 31.62 17.23 3.15
C ARG A 25 32.05 15.77 3.12
N GLY A 26 31.14 14.90 2.67
CA GLY A 26 31.34 13.44 2.68
C GLY A 26 31.06 12.78 4.03
N HIS A 27 30.86 13.53 5.12
CA HIS A 27 30.29 12.98 6.36
C HIS A 27 28.79 12.78 6.16
N LEU A 28 28.42 11.61 5.64
CA LEU A 28 27.06 11.34 5.21
C LEU A 28 26.03 11.61 6.31
N CYS A 29 24.94 12.28 5.94
CA CYS A 29 23.80 12.52 6.80
C CYS A 29 22.65 11.61 6.36
N PHE A 30 22.26 10.67 7.23
CA PHE A 30 21.20 9.71 6.95
C PHE A 30 19.88 10.17 7.55
N ASP A 31 18.78 9.96 6.82
CA ASP A 31 17.44 10.29 7.29
C ASP A 31 16.43 9.24 6.86
N ALA A 32 15.49 8.90 7.73
CA ALA A 32 14.35 8.06 7.41
C ALA A 32 13.06 8.55 8.11
N SER A 33 13.06 9.79 8.61
CA SER A 33 11.93 10.39 9.34
C SER A 33 10.92 11.02 8.37
N PHE A 34 10.40 10.20 7.47
CA PHE A 34 9.40 10.59 6.47
C PHE A 34 8.45 9.43 6.16
N GLU A 35 7.33 9.73 5.48
CA GLU A 35 6.34 8.73 5.10
C GLU A 35 6.98 7.61 4.28
N THR A 36 6.70 6.35 4.64
CA THR A 36 7.32 5.13 4.09
C THR A 36 8.80 4.92 4.45
N GLY A 37 9.44 5.84 5.17
CA GLY A 37 10.83 5.71 5.60
C GLY A 37 11.02 4.54 6.57
N ASN A 38 12.14 3.83 6.44
CA ASN A 38 12.56 2.80 7.39
C ASN A 38 14.09 2.63 7.36
N LEU A 39 14.72 3.11 8.43
CA LEU A 39 16.11 2.86 8.83
C LEU A 39 16.22 3.24 10.31
N GLY A 40 16.62 2.29 11.17
CA GLY A 40 16.60 2.47 12.63
C GLY A 40 17.96 2.82 13.24
N ARG A 41 19.06 2.40 12.61
CA ARG A 41 20.42 2.73 13.06
C ARG A 41 21.40 2.66 11.89
N VAL A 42 22.46 3.45 11.99
CA VAL A 42 23.61 3.43 11.09
C VAL A 42 24.87 3.38 11.93
N ASP A 43 25.75 2.42 11.66
CA ASP A 43 27.06 2.29 12.28
C ASP A 43 28.13 2.64 11.23
N PHE A 44 29.11 3.47 11.63
CA PHE A 44 30.26 3.82 10.78
C PHE A 44 31.31 2.73 10.92
N ILE A 45 31.67 2.08 9.81
CA ILE A 45 32.66 0.99 9.80
C ILE A 45 34.01 1.54 9.33
N THR A 46 34.02 2.13 8.13
CA THR A 46 35.18 2.83 7.56
C THR A 46 34.74 4.09 6.83
N GLU A 47 35.68 4.85 6.28
CA GLU A 47 35.37 6.04 5.44
C GLU A 47 34.51 5.70 4.21
N ASN A 48 34.48 4.43 3.81
CA ASN A 48 33.79 3.93 2.62
C ASN A 48 32.71 2.90 2.93
N GLU A 49 32.39 2.63 4.20
CA GLU A 49 31.53 1.51 4.58
C GLU A 49 30.66 1.82 5.80
N TYR A 50 29.37 1.48 5.68
CA TYR A 50 28.36 1.68 6.71
C TYR A 50 27.49 0.44 6.89
N ASP A 51 27.27 0.06 8.15
CA ASP A 51 26.27 -0.94 8.49
C ASP A 51 24.94 -0.26 8.82
N LEU A 52 23.89 -0.71 8.16
CA LEU A 52 22.53 -0.22 8.22
C LEU A 52 21.63 -1.24 8.90
N PHE A 53 20.90 -0.79 9.91
CA PHE A 53 19.97 -1.62 10.67
C PHE A 53 18.55 -1.17 10.42
N ILE A 54 17.77 -2.04 9.78
CA ILE A 54 16.36 -1.80 9.49
C ILE A 54 15.54 -1.92 10.77
N ARG A 55 14.60 -1.00 10.95
CA ARG A 55 13.66 -1.06 12.06
C ARG A 55 12.70 -2.24 11.82
N PRO A 56 12.45 -3.09 12.83
CA PRO A 56 11.38 -4.07 12.71
C PRO A 56 10.03 -3.40 12.51
N ASP A 57 9.09 -4.12 11.92
CA ASP A 57 7.70 -3.70 11.88
C ASP A 57 7.21 -3.36 13.30
N THR A 58 6.37 -2.33 13.36
CA THR A 58 5.79 -1.87 14.64
C THR A 58 5.09 -3.03 15.34
N CYS A 59 5.41 -3.23 16.62
CA CYS A 59 4.92 -4.33 17.45
C CYS A 59 5.20 -5.75 16.90
N ASN A 60 6.11 -5.93 15.93
CA ASN A 60 6.50 -7.24 15.42
C ASN A 60 8.01 -7.32 15.08
N PRO A 61 8.86 -7.75 16.03
CA PRO A 61 10.31 -7.80 15.85
C PRO A 61 10.77 -8.81 14.78
N ARG A 62 9.89 -9.72 14.35
CA ARG A 62 10.18 -10.77 13.38
C ARG A 62 9.99 -10.35 11.93
N CYS A 63 9.53 -9.12 11.67
CA CYS A 63 9.40 -8.60 10.31
C CYS A 63 10.38 -7.45 10.08
N ARG A 64 11.42 -7.69 9.25
CA ARG A 64 12.42 -6.71 8.80
C ARG A 64 12.73 -7.01 7.35
N PHE A 65 12.21 -6.19 6.43
CA PHE A 65 12.48 -6.36 5.00
C PHE A 65 12.42 -5.06 4.21
N TRP A 66 11.40 -4.22 4.46
CA TRP A 66 11.28 -2.92 3.83
C TRP A 66 12.32 -1.94 4.39
N PHE A 67 13.02 -1.25 3.50
CA PHE A 67 13.88 -0.13 3.83
C PHE A 67 13.64 1.01 2.85
N HIS A 68 13.72 2.24 3.37
CA HIS A 68 13.66 3.46 2.58
C HIS A 68 14.31 4.58 3.39
N PHE A 69 15.41 5.12 2.89
CA PHE A 69 16.17 6.16 3.59
C PHE A 69 16.77 7.15 2.60
N ALA A 70 17.10 8.33 3.10
CA ALA A 70 17.77 9.39 2.38
C ALA A 70 19.19 9.59 2.91
N VAL A 71 20.07 10.06 2.04
CA VAL A 71 21.45 10.41 2.31
C VAL A 71 21.73 11.80 1.74
N GLU A 72 22.27 12.67 2.58
CA GLU A 72 22.69 14.04 2.27
C GLU A 72 24.16 14.26 2.66
N ASN A 73 24.68 15.46 2.40
CA ASN A 73 26.06 15.86 2.70
C ASN A 73 27.10 14.93 2.04
N VAL A 74 26.77 14.46 0.85
CA VAL A 74 27.62 13.62 0.00
C VAL A 74 28.81 14.43 -0.52
N GLN A 75 29.83 13.73 -0.99
CA GLN A 75 30.95 14.33 -1.73
C GLN A 75 31.05 13.69 -3.12
N LYS A 76 31.34 14.49 -4.15
CA LYS A 76 31.52 13.97 -5.51
C LYS A 76 32.64 12.92 -5.56
N ASP A 77 32.41 11.86 -6.32
CA ASP A 77 33.28 10.70 -6.50
C ASP A 77 33.49 9.86 -5.23
N GLN A 78 32.78 10.17 -4.14
CA GLN A 78 32.77 9.36 -2.93
C GLN A 78 32.09 8.01 -3.22
N ARG A 79 32.81 6.92 -2.93
CA ARG A 79 32.35 5.55 -3.13
C ARG A 79 32.05 4.91 -1.80
N ILE A 80 30.82 4.46 -1.62
CA ILE A 80 30.34 3.91 -0.36
C ILE A 80 29.74 2.52 -0.58
N ILE A 81 29.98 1.64 0.37
CA ILE A 81 29.31 0.36 0.52
C ILE A 81 28.31 0.51 1.67
N PHE A 82 27.04 0.23 1.37
CA PHE A 82 25.98 0.15 2.37
C PHE A 82 25.67 -1.32 2.64
N ASN A 83 25.81 -1.76 3.88
CA ASN A 83 25.52 -3.13 4.32
C ASN A 83 24.22 -3.14 5.13
N ILE A 84 23.17 -3.77 4.64
CA ILE A 84 21.97 -4.05 5.44
C ILE A 84 22.15 -5.40 6.13
N VAL A 85 22.30 -5.38 7.46
CA VAL A 85 22.85 -6.52 8.22
C VAL A 85 21.82 -7.31 9.04
N ASN A 86 20.55 -6.88 9.05
CA ASN A 86 19.53 -7.43 9.96
C ASN A 86 18.18 -7.79 9.29
N LEU A 87 18.19 -8.24 8.04
CA LEU A 87 17.00 -8.76 7.36
C LEU A 87 16.56 -10.10 8.00
N ASN A 88 15.26 -10.27 8.27
CA ASN A 88 14.76 -11.42 9.04
C ASN A 88 14.58 -12.73 8.22
N ARG A 89 14.85 -12.72 6.91
CA ARG A 89 14.76 -13.91 6.04
C ARG A 89 16.03 -14.12 5.25
N SER A 90 16.74 -15.19 5.57
CA SER A 90 17.94 -15.64 4.87
C SER A 90 17.68 -15.95 3.39
N LYS A 91 16.56 -16.62 3.08
CA LYS A 91 16.09 -16.84 1.70
C LYS A 91 15.07 -15.78 1.32
N ASN A 92 15.36 -15.00 0.28
CA ASN A 92 14.50 -13.95 -0.25
C ASN A 92 14.94 -13.62 -1.70
N LEU A 93 14.19 -12.75 -2.38
CA LEU A 93 14.44 -12.40 -3.79
C LEU A 93 15.82 -11.78 -4.07
N PHE A 94 16.60 -11.34 -3.09
CA PHE A 94 17.98 -10.90 -3.34
C PHE A 94 18.88 -12.05 -3.78
N GLN A 95 18.54 -13.31 -3.45
CA GLN A 95 19.19 -14.49 -4.03
C GLN A 95 18.87 -14.67 -5.52
N ASP A 96 17.73 -14.16 -5.96
CA ASP A 96 17.24 -14.25 -7.35
C ASP A 96 17.46 -12.92 -8.13
N GLY A 97 18.36 -12.07 -7.63
CA GLY A 97 18.78 -10.85 -8.31
C GLY A 97 17.80 -9.67 -8.20
N LEU A 98 16.99 -9.61 -7.13
CA LEU A 98 16.36 -8.36 -6.71
C LEU A 98 17.45 -7.29 -6.48
N SER A 99 17.17 -6.07 -6.90
CA SER A 99 18.08 -4.93 -6.74
C SER A 99 17.30 -3.73 -6.17
N PRO A 100 17.86 -3.03 -5.16
CA PRO A 100 17.27 -1.81 -4.63
C PRO A 100 17.13 -0.72 -5.69
N VAL A 101 16.39 0.33 -5.35
CA VAL A 101 16.22 1.50 -6.21
C VAL A 101 16.82 2.74 -5.57
N VAL A 102 17.30 3.65 -6.42
CA VAL A 102 17.84 4.95 -6.04
C VAL A 102 17.17 6.06 -6.85
N LYS A 103 17.00 7.22 -6.23
CA LYS A 103 16.72 8.50 -6.91
C LYS A 103 17.55 9.60 -6.25
N SER A 104 17.59 10.77 -6.89
CA SER A 104 18.23 11.96 -6.34
C SER A 104 17.32 13.18 -6.58
N SER A 105 17.68 14.35 -6.04
CA SER A 105 16.85 15.55 -6.20
C SER A 105 16.84 16.03 -7.65
N SER A 106 17.99 16.00 -8.34
CA SER A 106 18.06 16.28 -9.78
C SER A 106 17.53 15.14 -10.66
N ARG A 107 17.54 13.90 -10.18
CA ARG A 107 17.00 12.72 -10.90
C ARG A 107 15.84 12.12 -10.10
N PRO A 108 14.64 12.71 -10.19
CA PRO A 108 13.51 12.33 -9.33
C PRO A 108 12.87 10.99 -9.71
N ARG A 109 13.24 10.41 -10.86
CA ARG A 109 12.79 9.09 -11.28
C ARG A 109 13.64 8.02 -10.61
N TRP A 110 12.97 7.12 -9.90
CA TRP A 110 13.58 5.91 -9.34
C TRP A 110 14.20 5.04 -10.43
N GLN A 111 15.41 4.56 -10.19
CA GLN A 111 16.15 3.64 -11.05
C GLN A 111 16.66 2.48 -10.22
N ARG A 112 16.70 1.26 -10.77
CA ARG A 112 17.31 0.11 -10.09
C ARG A 112 18.82 0.27 -10.07
N LEU A 113 19.43 -0.11 -8.95
CA LEU A 113 20.88 -0.25 -8.91
C LEU A 113 21.34 -1.37 -9.86
N PRO A 114 22.49 -1.21 -10.53
CA PRO A 114 23.07 -2.29 -11.33
C PRO A 114 23.27 -3.55 -10.48
N LYS A 115 22.89 -4.71 -11.00
CA LYS A 115 22.92 -5.97 -10.24
C LYS A 115 24.34 -6.36 -9.85
N GLU A 116 25.31 -5.99 -10.68
CA GLU A 116 26.75 -6.15 -10.46
C GLU A 116 27.27 -5.41 -9.23
N ASN A 117 26.53 -4.41 -8.73
CA ASN A 117 26.88 -3.63 -7.54
C ASN A 117 26.11 -4.08 -6.29
N VAL A 118 25.29 -5.13 -6.37
CA VAL A 118 24.44 -5.60 -5.28
C VAL A 118 24.81 -7.04 -4.95
N TYR A 119 25.13 -7.29 -3.68
CA TYR A 119 25.59 -8.58 -3.18
C TYR A 119 24.72 -9.01 -2.02
N TYR A 120 24.36 -10.29 -1.99
CA TYR A 120 23.62 -10.87 -0.88
C TYR A 120 24.28 -12.18 -0.45
N TYR A 121 24.91 -12.18 0.72
CA TYR A 121 25.83 -13.22 1.14
C TYR A 121 25.82 -13.43 2.66
N VAL A 122 26.42 -14.52 3.12
CA VAL A 122 26.63 -14.79 4.54
C VAL A 122 27.95 -14.18 4.98
N SER A 123 27.93 -13.34 6.02
CA SER A 123 29.11 -12.61 6.49
C SER A 123 29.60 -13.13 7.84
N PRO A 124 30.84 -13.67 7.94
CA PRO A 124 31.43 -14.09 9.21
C PRO A 124 31.56 -12.96 10.23
N GLU A 125 31.88 -11.75 9.78
CA GLU A 125 31.99 -10.53 10.60
C GLU A 125 30.65 -10.13 11.24
N HIS A 126 29.53 -10.55 10.63
CA HIS A 126 28.17 -10.29 11.10
C HIS A 126 27.56 -11.54 11.75
N SER A 127 28.37 -12.32 12.47
CA SER A 127 27.92 -13.54 13.16
C SER A 127 27.28 -14.58 12.23
N ASN A 128 27.77 -14.70 11.00
CA ASN A 128 27.21 -15.54 9.94
C ASN A 128 25.75 -15.21 9.59
N ALA A 129 25.32 -13.96 9.80
CA ALA A 129 24.06 -13.46 9.28
C ALA A 129 24.16 -13.23 7.76
N PHE A 130 23.00 -13.23 7.10
CA PHE A 130 22.90 -12.75 5.72
C PHE A 130 22.97 -11.22 5.69
N VAL A 131 23.81 -10.69 4.81
CA VAL A 131 24.02 -9.27 4.59
C VAL A 131 23.70 -8.92 3.15
N LEU A 132 22.95 -7.85 2.96
CA LEU A 132 22.73 -7.21 1.66
C LEU A 132 23.66 -6.01 1.55
N SER A 133 24.68 -6.10 0.70
CA SER A 133 25.62 -5.01 0.44
C SER A 133 25.37 -4.41 -0.93
N PHE A 134 25.38 -3.09 -1.03
CA PHE A 134 25.39 -2.43 -2.34
C PHE A 134 26.37 -1.27 -2.39
N ALA A 135 27.17 -1.26 -3.45
CA ALA A 135 28.15 -0.21 -3.72
C ALA A 135 27.51 0.94 -4.50
N PHE A 136 27.77 2.17 -4.08
CA PHE A 136 27.27 3.37 -4.72
C PHE A 136 28.35 4.44 -4.84
N ALA A 137 28.42 5.10 -5.99
CA ALA A 137 29.31 6.22 -6.24
C ALA A 137 28.49 7.49 -6.41
N PHE A 138 28.71 8.48 -5.54
CA PHE A 138 28.04 9.77 -5.64
C PHE A 138 28.65 10.59 -6.76
N ASP A 139 27.82 10.99 -7.71
CA ASP A 139 28.22 11.68 -8.95
C ASP A 139 27.89 13.18 -8.93
N ILE A 140 26.91 13.59 -8.10
CA ILE A 140 26.47 14.97 -7.94
C ILE A 140 26.47 15.32 -6.45
N GLU A 141 27.09 16.45 -6.13
CA GLU A 141 27.32 16.87 -4.74
C GLU A 141 26.42 18.01 -4.29
N ASP A 142 26.38 19.11 -5.05
CA ASP A 142 25.80 20.36 -4.57
C ASP A 142 24.27 20.27 -4.46
N GLY A 143 23.78 20.36 -3.21
CA GLY A 143 22.34 20.38 -2.90
C GLY A 143 21.62 19.06 -3.15
N GLU A 144 22.35 17.96 -3.28
CA GLU A 144 21.76 16.66 -3.59
C GLU A 144 21.29 15.89 -2.36
N HIS A 145 20.14 15.23 -2.54
CA HIS A 145 19.55 14.30 -1.59
C HIS A 145 19.29 13.01 -2.34
N TYR A 146 20.01 11.95 -1.99
CA TYR A 146 19.82 10.63 -2.57
C TYR A 146 18.86 9.83 -1.71
N SER A 147 17.84 9.22 -2.32
CA SER A 147 16.97 8.27 -1.61
C SER A 147 17.20 6.87 -2.13
N PHE A 148 17.31 5.90 -1.22
CA PHE A 148 17.45 4.48 -1.50
C PHE A 148 16.26 3.73 -0.91
N ALA A 149 15.69 2.77 -1.65
CA ALA A 149 14.58 1.96 -1.17
C ALA A 149 14.63 0.53 -1.70
N LEU A 150 13.96 -0.39 -1.01
CA LEU A 150 13.82 -1.79 -1.44
C LEU A 150 13.19 -1.90 -2.84
N SER A 151 12.13 -1.13 -3.07
CA SER A 151 11.41 -1.01 -4.34
C SER A 151 10.82 0.40 -4.43
N TYR A 152 10.20 0.72 -5.56
CA TYR A 152 9.54 2.02 -5.81
C TYR A 152 8.54 2.30 -4.69
N PRO A 153 8.77 3.30 -3.82
CA PRO A 153 7.85 3.61 -2.74
C PRO A 153 6.53 4.14 -3.28
N TYR A 154 5.43 3.75 -2.65
CA TYR A 154 4.10 4.28 -2.92
C TYR A 154 3.46 4.66 -1.59
N SER A 155 3.39 5.96 -1.34
CA SER A 155 2.93 6.52 -0.07
C SER A 155 1.41 6.53 0.03
N TYR A 156 0.88 6.57 1.25
CA TYR A 156 -0.55 6.73 1.49
C TYR A 156 -1.02 8.11 1.02
N SER A 157 -0.24 9.17 1.26
CA SER A 157 -0.56 10.52 0.79
C SER A 157 -0.74 10.56 -0.74
N ARG A 158 0.19 9.93 -1.48
CA ARG A 158 0.07 9.77 -2.94
C ARG A 158 -1.18 8.98 -3.33
N CYS A 159 -1.50 7.92 -2.60
CA CYS A 159 -2.71 7.12 -2.84
C CYS A 159 -3.96 8.00 -2.76
N MET A 160 -4.11 8.75 -1.67
CA MET A 160 -5.25 9.63 -1.45
C MET A 160 -5.32 10.74 -2.51
N GLU A 161 -4.20 11.36 -2.86
CA GLU A 161 -4.15 12.37 -3.93
C GLU A 161 -4.67 11.82 -5.27
N VAL A 162 -4.19 10.64 -5.68
CA VAL A 162 -4.66 9.98 -6.91
C VAL A 162 -6.17 9.73 -6.87
N LEU A 163 -6.69 9.21 -5.76
CA LEU A 163 -8.12 8.88 -5.63
C LEU A 163 -9.00 10.13 -5.62
N HIS A 164 -8.57 11.19 -4.91
CA HIS A 164 -9.29 12.46 -4.90
C HIS A 164 -9.32 13.11 -6.28
N ASN A 165 -8.19 13.08 -7.01
CA ASN A 165 -8.14 13.61 -8.37
C ASN A 165 -9.07 12.84 -9.31
N LEU A 166 -9.06 11.50 -9.26
CA LEU A 166 -9.96 10.67 -10.06
C LEU A 166 -11.44 10.95 -9.77
N ALA A 167 -11.83 10.98 -8.48
CA ALA A 167 -13.21 11.26 -8.08
C ALA A 167 -13.65 12.68 -8.48
N LYS A 168 -12.74 13.66 -8.43
CA LYS A 168 -13.00 15.04 -8.85
C LYS A 168 -13.10 15.19 -10.36
N GLU A 169 -12.26 14.51 -11.13
CA GLU A 169 -12.24 14.60 -12.60
C GLU A 169 -13.40 13.84 -13.24
N LYS A 170 -13.86 12.76 -12.60
CA LYS A 170 -14.87 11.84 -13.15
C LYS A 170 -16.02 11.57 -12.16
N PRO A 171 -16.70 12.60 -11.62
CA PRO A 171 -17.70 12.44 -10.55
C PRO A 171 -18.94 11.62 -10.98
N GLY A 172 -19.24 11.56 -12.28
CA GLY A 172 -20.36 10.76 -12.80
C GLY A 172 -20.12 9.25 -12.79
N ILE A 173 -18.86 8.81 -12.70
CA ILE A 173 -18.49 7.38 -12.71
C ILE A 173 -17.63 6.96 -11.51
N CYS A 174 -17.10 7.90 -10.73
CA CYS A 174 -16.22 7.66 -9.60
C CYS A 174 -16.78 8.26 -8.31
N GLN A 175 -16.94 7.42 -7.29
CA GLN A 175 -17.33 7.85 -5.94
C GLN A 175 -16.30 7.34 -4.94
N LEU A 176 -15.63 8.26 -4.24
CA LEU A 176 -14.67 7.95 -3.18
C LEU A 176 -15.37 8.03 -1.82
N GLU A 177 -15.25 6.97 -1.03
CA GLU A 177 -15.77 6.88 0.34
C GLU A 177 -14.66 6.41 1.29
N SER A 178 -14.80 6.76 2.57
CA SER A 178 -13.99 6.19 3.65
C SER A 178 -14.82 5.12 4.36
N LEU A 179 -14.42 3.86 4.25
CA LEU A 179 -15.18 2.76 4.88
C LEU A 179 -15.03 2.75 6.40
N THR A 180 -13.87 3.20 6.90
CA THR A 180 -13.55 3.29 8.32
C THR A 180 -12.25 4.07 8.51
N LYS A 181 -11.89 4.29 9.78
CA LYS A 181 -10.60 4.83 10.19
C LYS A 181 -9.68 3.70 10.66
N THR A 182 -8.39 3.83 10.36
CA THR A 182 -7.34 2.99 10.95
C THR A 182 -7.10 3.35 12.41
N ILE A 183 -6.15 2.68 13.05
CA ILE A 183 -5.84 2.91 14.47
C ILE A 183 -5.18 4.28 14.68
N GLN A 184 -4.44 4.76 13.68
CA GLN A 184 -3.90 6.12 13.67
C GLN A 184 -4.78 7.12 12.90
N ASP A 185 -6.09 6.87 12.84
CA ASP A 185 -7.09 7.78 12.27
C ASP A 185 -6.90 8.12 10.77
N ARG A 186 -6.30 7.22 10.00
CA ARG A 186 -6.24 7.33 8.53
C ARG A 186 -7.48 6.72 7.90
N ASP A 187 -7.98 7.32 6.83
CA ASP A 187 -9.08 6.74 6.08
C ASP A 187 -8.66 5.43 5.41
N LEU A 188 -9.56 4.44 5.45
CA LEU A 188 -9.52 3.30 4.54
C LEU A 188 -10.32 3.69 3.28
N PRO A 189 -9.65 4.12 2.21
CA PRO A 189 -10.36 4.59 1.02
C PRO A 189 -10.95 3.40 0.24
N CYS A 190 -12.19 3.57 -0.20
CA CYS A 190 -12.84 2.75 -1.21
C CYS A 190 -13.28 3.65 -2.35
N ILE A 191 -12.81 3.39 -3.57
CA ILE A 191 -13.29 4.07 -4.77
C ILE A 191 -14.23 3.13 -5.51
N THR A 192 -15.46 3.60 -5.72
CA THR A 192 -16.48 2.94 -6.52
C THR A 192 -16.38 3.44 -7.95
N ILE A 193 -16.28 2.54 -8.93
CA ILE A 193 -16.29 2.87 -10.35
C ILE A 193 -17.37 2.07 -11.08
N THR A 194 -18.34 2.77 -11.66
CA THR A 194 -19.44 2.20 -12.46
C THR A 194 -20.00 3.28 -13.39
N GLU A 195 -20.62 2.88 -14.49
CA GLU A 195 -21.51 3.76 -15.26
C GLU A 195 -22.85 3.81 -14.52
N GLU A 196 -23.45 4.98 -14.32
CA GLU A 196 -24.71 5.20 -13.60
C GLU A 196 -24.78 4.52 -12.20
N PHE A 197 -24.72 5.33 -11.15
CA PHE A 197 -25.05 4.87 -9.79
C PHE A 197 -26.54 4.54 -9.75
N ILE A 198 -26.90 3.29 -10.07
CA ILE A 198 -28.28 2.81 -9.96
C ILE A 198 -28.71 3.06 -8.50
N GLN A 199 -29.69 3.95 -8.33
CA GLN A 199 -30.38 4.15 -7.06
C GLN A 199 -31.21 2.90 -6.76
N ASN A 200 -30.58 1.85 -6.22
CA ASN A 200 -31.32 0.79 -5.57
C ASN A 200 -31.71 1.29 -4.17
N THR A 201 -32.74 2.11 -4.09
CA THR A 201 -33.52 2.24 -2.85
C THR A 201 -34.28 0.94 -2.68
N GLU A 202 -33.78 0.07 -1.81
CA GLU A 202 -34.60 -1.00 -1.24
C GLU A 202 -35.73 -0.32 -0.45
N GLU A 203 -36.94 -0.33 -1.01
CA GLU A 203 -38.15 -0.08 -0.23
C GLU A 203 -38.33 -1.24 0.74
N ASP A 204 -38.10 -0.93 2.01
CA ASP A 204 -38.32 -1.80 3.17
C ASP A 204 -39.82 -2.17 3.22
N HIS A 205 -40.17 -3.37 2.73
CA HIS A 205 -41.52 -3.91 2.91
C HIS A 205 -41.73 -4.27 4.38
N THR A 206 -42.24 -3.32 5.15
CA THR A 206 -42.85 -3.61 6.46
C THR A 206 -44.07 -4.48 6.26
N GLU A 207 -43.94 -5.78 6.58
CA GLU A 207 -45.07 -6.67 6.83
C GLU A 207 -45.82 -6.19 8.09
N GLN A 208 -47.05 -5.69 7.91
CA GLN A 208 -48.04 -5.63 8.99
C GLN A 208 -49.08 -6.71 8.73
N GLU A 209 -48.97 -7.80 9.47
CA GLU A 209 -50.04 -8.80 9.63
C GLU A 209 -51.19 -8.18 10.43
N THR A 210 -52.37 -8.06 9.82
CA THR A 210 -53.64 -8.12 10.57
C THR A 210 -54.64 -8.99 9.83
N ASN A 211 -54.88 -10.17 10.41
CA ASN A 211 -55.95 -11.10 10.04
C ASN A 211 -57.32 -10.54 10.44
N THR A 212 -58.30 -10.55 9.54
CA THR A 212 -59.68 -11.01 9.82
C THR A 212 -60.45 -11.28 8.52
N PRO A 213 -61.35 -12.29 8.47
CA PRO A 213 -61.92 -12.80 7.22
C PRO A 213 -63.37 -12.35 7.00
N GLU A 214 -63.76 -12.05 5.75
CA GLU A 214 -65.16 -12.07 5.30
C GLU A 214 -65.27 -12.24 3.77
N LEU A 215 -66.19 -13.11 3.34
CA LEU A 215 -66.66 -13.39 1.97
C LEU A 215 -68.21 -13.26 1.99
N PRO A 216 -68.97 -13.30 0.87
CA PRO A 216 -68.65 -13.11 -0.56
C PRO A 216 -69.67 -12.17 -1.29
N ASN A 217 -69.39 -11.72 -2.54
CA ASN A 217 -70.31 -11.89 -3.68
C ASN A 217 -69.90 -11.23 -5.02
N LYS A 218 -70.03 -12.05 -6.07
CA LYS A 218 -70.59 -11.84 -7.43
C LYS A 218 -69.93 -10.92 -8.47
N ASN A 219 -69.45 -11.60 -9.51
CA ASN A 219 -69.68 -11.40 -10.95
C ASN A 219 -69.53 -10.00 -11.57
N SER A 220 -68.50 -9.85 -12.41
CA SER A 220 -68.69 -9.29 -13.75
C SER A 220 -67.45 -9.47 -14.63
N THR A 221 -67.66 -10.20 -15.72
CA THR A 221 -66.79 -10.38 -16.88
C THR A 221 -66.47 -9.03 -17.54
N THR A 222 -65.20 -8.69 -17.73
CA THR A 222 -64.80 -7.76 -18.81
C THR A 222 -63.43 -8.18 -19.36
N GLN A 223 -63.43 -8.65 -20.60
CA GLN A 223 -62.23 -8.77 -21.44
C GLN A 223 -61.71 -7.36 -21.75
N THR A 224 -60.45 -7.07 -21.43
CA THR A 224 -59.69 -6.02 -22.13
C THR A 224 -58.20 -6.34 -22.12
N ASN A 225 -57.70 -6.59 -23.33
CA ASN A 225 -56.37 -6.29 -23.88
C ASN A 225 -55.16 -6.38 -22.93
N SER A 226 -54.47 -7.51 -23.00
CA SER A 226 -53.09 -7.68 -22.59
C SER A 226 -52.15 -6.86 -23.49
N THR A 227 -51.94 -5.59 -23.15
CA THR A 227 -50.71 -4.89 -23.51
C THR A 227 -49.64 -5.34 -22.54
N SER A 228 -48.68 -6.09 -23.07
CA SER A 228 -47.44 -6.48 -22.40
C SER A 228 -46.69 -5.24 -21.92
N ASN A 229 -46.86 -4.91 -20.64
CA ASN A 229 -45.86 -4.12 -19.93
C ASN A 229 -44.65 -5.03 -19.77
N GLU A 230 -43.64 -4.83 -20.61
CA GLU A 230 -42.32 -5.38 -20.39
C GLU A 230 -41.84 -4.90 -19.02
N GLU A 231 -41.78 -5.86 -18.09
CA GLU A 231 -41.15 -5.71 -16.80
C GLU A 231 -39.72 -5.23 -17.03
N ASN A 232 -39.47 -3.98 -16.66
CA ASN A 232 -38.12 -3.43 -16.57
C ASN A 232 -37.45 -4.10 -15.36
N SER A 233 -37.07 -5.36 -15.52
CA SER A 233 -36.24 -6.09 -14.56
C SER A 233 -34.89 -5.38 -14.54
N GLY A 234 -34.69 -4.51 -13.54
CA GLY A 234 -33.42 -3.82 -13.34
C GLY A 234 -32.30 -4.87 -13.31
N GLU A 235 -31.46 -4.88 -14.34
CA GLU A 235 -30.40 -5.87 -14.46
C GLU A 235 -29.42 -5.65 -13.31
N PHE A 236 -29.42 -6.56 -12.32
CA PHE A 236 -28.51 -6.46 -11.18
C PHE A 236 -27.06 -6.48 -11.66
N LYS A 237 -26.36 -5.36 -11.52
CA LYS A 237 -24.92 -5.29 -11.85
C LYS A 237 -24.12 -6.19 -10.93
N ARG A 238 -23.12 -6.86 -11.50
CA ARG A 238 -22.18 -7.66 -10.72
C ARG A 238 -21.25 -6.74 -9.94
N VAL A 239 -20.83 -7.17 -8.76
CA VAL A 239 -19.89 -6.40 -7.93
C VAL A 239 -18.53 -7.07 -7.95
N VAL A 240 -17.49 -6.29 -8.24
CA VAL A 240 -16.10 -6.75 -8.19
C VAL A 240 -15.37 -5.96 -7.11
N ILE A 241 -14.92 -6.64 -6.05
CA ILE A 241 -14.09 -6.04 -5.01
C ILE A 241 -12.62 -6.33 -5.33
N ILE A 242 -11.80 -5.27 -5.40
CA ILE A 242 -10.36 -5.38 -5.59
C ILE A 242 -9.67 -4.73 -4.41
N MET A 243 -8.79 -5.45 -3.76
CA MET A 243 -8.00 -4.93 -2.64
C MET A 243 -6.51 -5.15 -2.82
N GLY A 244 -5.71 -4.24 -2.27
CA GLY A 244 -4.25 -4.36 -2.27
C GLY A 244 -3.62 -3.79 -1.02
N ARG A 245 -2.30 -4.01 -0.88
CA ARG A 245 -1.46 -3.46 0.19
C ARG A 245 -1.93 -3.83 1.60
N SER A 246 -2.41 -5.05 1.79
CA SER A 246 -2.56 -5.62 3.14
C SER A 246 -1.19 -5.74 3.83
N HIS A 247 -0.15 -6.04 3.04
CA HIS A 247 1.25 -5.94 3.43
C HIS A 247 1.82 -4.58 2.99
N PRO A 248 2.33 -3.76 3.92
CA PRO A 248 2.86 -2.43 3.62
C PRO A 248 4.14 -2.36 2.80
N GLY A 249 4.88 -3.46 2.67
CA GLY A 249 6.10 -3.55 1.85
C GLY A 249 5.82 -3.83 0.37
N ASP A 250 4.62 -4.30 0.01
CA ASP A 250 4.23 -4.69 -1.36
C ASP A 250 3.94 -3.47 -2.26
N SER A 251 4.83 -2.48 -2.31
CA SER A 251 4.56 -1.21 -2.99
C SER A 251 4.25 -1.35 -4.49
N PRO A 252 4.78 -2.34 -5.24
CA PRO A 252 4.41 -2.55 -6.64
C PRO A 252 2.91 -2.76 -6.86
N VAL A 253 2.19 -3.35 -5.89
CA VAL A 253 0.74 -3.57 -5.98
C VAL A 253 -0.01 -2.24 -6.14
N SER A 254 0.43 -1.17 -5.46
CA SER A 254 -0.20 0.14 -5.59
C SER A 254 -0.08 0.72 -7.01
N PHE A 255 1.03 0.47 -7.70
CA PHE A 255 1.19 0.91 -9.09
C PHE A 255 0.30 0.12 -10.05
N VAL A 256 0.15 -1.19 -9.82
CA VAL A 256 -0.79 -2.03 -10.59
C VAL A 256 -2.22 -1.53 -10.41
N ILE A 257 -2.64 -1.28 -9.17
CA ILE A 257 -3.98 -0.75 -8.87
C ILE A 257 -4.16 0.63 -9.48
N GLN A 258 -3.17 1.53 -9.38
CA GLN A 258 -3.24 2.85 -10.04
C GLN A 258 -3.40 2.72 -11.56
N GLY A 259 -2.66 1.82 -12.22
CA GLY A 259 -2.82 1.55 -13.64
C GLY A 259 -4.20 1.00 -14.00
N PHE A 260 -4.73 0.11 -13.17
CA PHE A 260 -6.08 -0.43 -13.32
C PHE A 260 -7.17 0.64 -13.16
N LEU A 261 -7.04 1.53 -12.17
CA LEU A 261 -7.92 2.68 -11.98
C LEU A 261 -7.91 3.58 -13.22
N ASN A 262 -6.72 3.94 -13.71
CA ASN A 262 -6.57 4.78 -14.91
C ASN A 262 -7.22 4.14 -16.14
N PHE A 263 -7.08 2.82 -16.31
CA PHE A 263 -7.76 2.09 -17.38
C PHE A 263 -9.29 2.15 -17.21
N LEU A 264 -9.80 1.86 -16.00
CA LEU A 264 -11.23 1.86 -15.73
C LEU A 264 -11.89 3.22 -15.91
N VAL A 265 -11.21 4.35 -15.72
CA VAL A 265 -11.80 5.68 -15.96
C VAL A 265 -11.59 6.22 -17.37
N SER A 266 -10.81 5.50 -18.19
CA SER A 266 -10.47 5.93 -19.54
C SER A 266 -11.67 5.81 -20.51
N ASP A 267 -11.49 6.41 -21.69
CA ASP A 267 -12.45 6.31 -22.80
C ASP A 267 -12.35 5.00 -23.60
N HIS A 268 -11.51 4.05 -23.15
CA HIS A 268 -11.34 2.76 -23.81
C HIS A 268 -12.67 2.00 -23.86
N GLN A 269 -13.01 1.43 -25.02
CA GLN A 269 -14.30 0.75 -25.24
C GLN A 269 -14.56 -0.37 -24.23
N ILE A 270 -13.55 -1.23 -23.98
CA ILE A 270 -13.61 -2.27 -22.94
C ILE A 270 -13.89 -1.67 -21.56
N ALA A 271 -13.26 -0.54 -21.20
CA ALA A 271 -13.49 0.08 -19.89
C ALA A 271 -14.94 0.56 -19.76
N LYS A 272 -15.50 1.16 -20.81
CA LYS A 272 -16.91 1.58 -20.87
C LYS A 272 -17.86 0.39 -20.70
N GLU A 273 -17.64 -0.69 -21.44
CA GLU A 273 -18.47 -1.91 -21.34
C GLU A 273 -18.40 -2.56 -19.96
N LEU A 274 -17.21 -2.58 -19.34
CA LEU A 274 -17.03 -3.07 -17.98
C LEU A 274 -17.83 -2.22 -16.98
N ARG A 275 -17.71 -0.90 -17.04
CA ARG A 275 -18.43 0.03 -16.15
C ARG A 275 -19.94 -0.04 -16.32
N GLN A 276 -20.44 -0.35 -17.51
CA GLN A 276 -21.88 -0.54 -17.74
C GLN A 276 -22.44 -1.76 -17.01
N LYS A 277 -21.66 -2.83 -16.84
CA LYS A 277 -22.13 -4.13 -16.33
C LYS A 277 -21.66 -4.45 -14.90
N ILE A 278 -20.62 -3.76 -14.44
CA ILE A 278 -19.91 -4.09 -13.21
C ILE A 278 -19.75 -2.84 -12.34
N ILE A 279 -20.04 -3.00 -11.06
CA ILE A 279 -19.69 -2.06 -10.01
C ILE A 279 -18.34 -2.49 -9.42
N PHE A 280 -17.29 -1.72 -9.69
CA PHE A 280 -15.98 -1.95 -9.08
C PHE A 280 -15.90 -1.23 -7.74
N LYS A 281 -15.66 -1.98 -6.65
CA LYS A 281 -15.36 -1.45 -5.32
C LYS A 281 -13.87 -1.70 -5.03
N ILE A 282 -13.05 -0.65 -5.10
CA ILE A 282 -11.59 -0.81 -5.07
C ILE A 282 -11.04 -0.21 -3.78
N LEU A 283 -10.36 -1.05 -2.99
CA LEU A 283 -9.63 -0.70 -1.77
C LEU A 283 -8.12 -0.70 -2.09
N PRO A 284 -7.55 0.40 -2.58
CA PRO A 284 -6.18 0.44 -3.09
C PRO A 284 -5.12 0.27 -1.99
N MET A 285 -5.48 0.55 -0.74
CA MET A 285 -4.57 0.44 0.39
C MET A 285 -5.25 -0.05 1.67
N MET A 286 -5.13 -1.35 1.95
CA MET A 286 -5.70 -2.00 3.13
C MET A 286 -4.96 -1.71 4.44
N ASN A 287 -3.69 -1.30 4.38
CA ASN A 287 -2.87 -1.04 5.56
C ASN A 287 -2.22 0.38 5.57
N PRO A 288 -3.01 1.47 5.60
CA PRO A 288 -2.49 2.83 5.63
C PRO A 288 -1.43 3.08 6.72
N ASP A 289 -1.67 2.62 7.94
CA ASP A 289 -0.76 2.85 9.08
C ASP A 289 0.59 2.18 8.87
N GLY A 290 0.59 0.91 8.47
CA GLY A 290 1.84 0.20 8.20
C GLY A 290 2.62 0.84 7.04
N VAL A 291 1.93 1.36 6.02
CA VAL A 291 2.59 2.04 4.88
C VAL A 291 3.22 3.34 5.33
N TYR A 292 2.49 4.16 6.07
CA TYR A 292 3.00 5.43 6.56
C TYR A 292 4.25 5.25 7.42
N LEU A 293 4.24 4.26 8.31
CA LEU A 293 5.35 3.96 9.20
C LEU A 293 6.56 3.30 8.50
N GLY A 294 6.41 2.81 7.27
CA GLY A 294 7.46 2.03 6.60
C GLY A 294 7.61 0.62 7.19
N ASN A 295 6.52 -0.01 7.63
CA ASN A 295 6.51 -1.44 7.94
C ASN A 295 6.65 -2.26 6.63
N SER A 296 6.95 -3.56 6.79
CA SER A 296 7.10 -4.52 5.69
C SER A 296 5.84 -5.35 5.50
N ARG A 297 5.21 -5.82 6.59
CA ARG A 297 4.16 -6.84 6.57
C ARG A 297 2.98 -6.51 7.47
N CYS A 298 3.25 -5.95 8.65
CA CYS A 298 2.24 -5.82 9.70
C CYS A 298 1.63 -4.41 9.77
N ASN A 299 0.41 -4.32 10.31
CA ASN A 299 -0.19 -3.04 10.71
C ASN A 299 0.48 -2.45 11.97
N LEU A 300 -0.08 -1.38 12.52
CA LEU A 300 0.40 -0.73 13.75
C LEU A 300 0.53 -1.70 14.95
N LEU A 301 -0.42 -2.62 15.11
CA LEU A 301 -0.45 -3.56 16.24
C LEU A 301 0.37 -4.84 16.01
N GLY A 302 1.18 -4.89 14.94
CA GLY A 302 2.00 -6.06 14.64
C GLY A 302 1.22 -7.22 13.97
N ALA A 303 -0.04 -7.00 13.59
CA ALA A 303 -0.88 -8.00 12.96
C ALA A 303 -0.62 -8.10 11.46
N ASP A 304 -0.46 -9.31 10.94
CA ASP A 304 -0.51 -9.61 9.51
C ASP A 304 -1.98 -9.62 9.07
N LEU A 305 -2.43 -8.55 8.40
CA LEU A 305 -3.83 -8.40 8.00
C LEU A 305 -4.33 -9.59 7.15
N ASN A 306 -3.47 -10.22 6.36
CA ASN A 306 -3.82 -11.38 5.54
C ASN A 306 -3.87 -12.71 6.33
N ARG A 307 -3.77 -12.66 7.65
CA ARG A 307 -3.95 -13.77 8.59
C ARG A 307 -5.03 -13.49 9.64
N CYS A 308 -5.69 -12.33 9.56
CA CYS A 308 -6.61 -11.84 10.59
C CYS A 308 -8.08 -11.80 10.14
N TRP A 309 -8.45 -12.37 8.99
CA TRP A 309 -9.84 -12.36 8.49
C TRP A 309 -10.85 -13.04 9.42
N SER A 310 -10.44 -14.11 10.13
CA SER A 310 -11.25 -14.75 11.17
C SER A 310 -11.33 -13.95 12.48
N LEU A 311 -10.43 -12.99 12.66
CA LEU A 311 -10.30 -12.12 13.84
C LEU A 311 -10.84 -10.70 13.58
N ALA A 312 -11.61 -10.54 12.50
CA ALA A 312 -12.27 -9.29 12.14
C ALA A 312 -13.04 -8.73 13.35
N SER A 313 -12.65 -7.55 13.80
CA SER A 313 -13.21 -6.90 14.99
C SER A 313 -12.90 -5.40 14.95
N LYS A 314 -13.48 -4.64 15.89
CA LYS A 314 -13.15 -3.22 16.09
C LYS A 314 -11.67 -2.93 16.32
N HIS A 315 -10.88 -3.93 16.74
CA HIS A 315 -9.43 -3.80 16.95
C HIS A 315 -8.61 -3.96 15.66
N ILE A 316 -9.21 -4.47 14.59
CA ILE A 316 -8.64 -4.54 13.24
C ILE A 316 -9.64 -3.89 12.28
N PRO A 317 -9.84 -2.56 12.38
CA PRO A 317 -10.96 -1.88 11.76
C PRO A 317 -11.00 -2.06 10.24
N THR A 318 -9.83 -2.07 9.59
CA THR A 318 -9.77 -2.18 8.12
C THR A 318 -10.29 -3.52 7.60
N ILE A 319 -9.95 -4.63 8.27
CA ILE A 319 -10.48 -5.95 7.94
C ILE A 319 -11.96 -6.04 8.30
N ASN A 320 -12.38 -5.48 9.43
CA ASN A 320 -13.78 -5.50 9.85
C ASN A 320 -14.69 -4.79 8.84
N ALA A 321 -14.35 -3.57 8.45
CA ALA A 321 -15.12 -2.80 7.48
C ALA A 321 -15.12 -3.45 6.08
N THR A 322 -13.97 -3.99 5.64
CA THR A 322 -13.88 -4.69 4.36
C THR A 322 -14.70 -5.99 4.36
N LYS A 323 -14.74 -6.70 5.49
CA LYS A 323 -15.57 -7.89 5.65
C LYS A 323 -17.06 -7.52 5.58
N SER A 324 -17.49 -6.45 6.23
CA SER A 324 -18.87 -5.94 6.08
C SER A 324 -19.20 -5.64 4.62
N LEU A 325 -18.35 -4.88 3.93
CA LEU A 325 -18.52 -4.59 2.50
C LEU A 325 -18.64 -5.86 1.64
N ILE A 326 -17.80 -6.88 1.91
CA ILE A 326 -17.88 -8.17 1.22
C ILE A 326 -19.21 -8.87 1.48
N MET A 327 -19.70 -8.82 2.73
CA MET A 327 -20.96 -9.44 3.14
C MET A 327 -22.18 -8.70 2.58
N ASP A 328 -22.09 -7.40 2.28
CA ASP A 328 -23.18 -6.66 1.63
C ASP A 328 -23.43 -7.14 0.19
N PHE A 329 -22.41 -7.70 -0.47
CA PHE A 329 -22.46 -8.10 -1.89
C PHE A 329 -22.29 -9.61 -2.13
N TYR A 330 -22.29 -10.45 -1.09
CA TYR A 330 -21.88 -11.86 -1.17
C TYR A 330 -22.58 -12.71 -2.25
N LYS A 331 -23.81 -12.35 -2.65
CA LYS A 331 -24.59 -13.07 -3.66
C LYS A 331 -24.15 -12.79 -5.10
N THR A 332 -23.48 -11.67 -5.37
CA THR A 332 -23.11 -11.21 -6.72
C THR A 332 -21.62 -10.86 -6.85
N LEU A 333 -20.83 -11.26 -5.86
CA LEU A 333 -19.45 -10.82 -5.67
C LEU A 333 -18.43 -11.69 -6.40
N PHE A 334 -17.50 -11.02 -7.08
CA PHE A 334 -16.18 -11.56 -7.39
C PHE A 334 -15.11 -10.76 -6.62
N TRP A 335 -14.18 -11.45 -5.94
CA TRP A 335 -13.19 -10.80 -5.07
C TRP A 335 -11.76 -11.12 -5.52
N ILE A 336 -10.92 -10.07 -5.60
CA ILE A 336 -9.51 -10.15 -5.95
C ILE A 336 -8.67 -9.50 -4.82
N SER A 337 -7.69 -10.23 -4.28
CA SER A 337 -6.68 -9.70 -3.37
C SER A 337 -5.30 -9.72 -4.02
N MET A 338 -4.73 -8.54 -4.26
CA MET A 338 -3.42 -8.39 -4.90
C MET A 338 -2.29 -8.34 -3.86
N HIS A 339 -1.28 -9.19 -4.05
CA HIS A 339 -0.09 -9.29 -3.21
C HIS A 339 1.15 -9.45 -4.07
N LEU A 340 2.31 -9.09 -3.53
CA LEU A 340 3.59 -9.44 -4.12
C LEU A 340 4.16 -10.67 -3.42
N LEU A 341 4.62 -11.65 -4.19
CA LEU A 341 5.43 -12.75 -3.67
C LEU A 341 6.87 -12.24 -3.57
N ILE A 342 7.32 -12.00 -2.34
CA ILE A 342 8.67 -11.50 -2.00
C ILE A 342 9.38 -12.47 -1.05
#